data_AF-A0A1Z4QRT0-F1
#
_entry.id   AF-A0A1Z4QRT0-F1
#
_cell.length_a   1.000
_cell.length_b   1.000
_cell.length_c   1.000
_cell.angle_alpha   90.00
_cell.angle_beta   90.00
_cell.angle_gamma   90.00
#
_symmetry.space_group_name_H-M   'P 1'
#
loop_
_entity.id
_entity.type
_entity.pdbx_description
1 polymer ?
#
loop_
_entity_poly.entity_id
_entity_poly.type
_entity_poly.pdbx_seq_one_letter_code
_entity_poly.pdbx_strand_id
1 'polypeptide(L)'
;MSLCINPKCPNAQNPDNILFCQTCGSELLLEGRYRVASILGSGGFGKTFAVSDARSNTTKVLKVLPPVSSTIAPNFGASPLVAQGSSSPGKKTNVALIIGLGCFLPLVGLFQLRAAIALPSLLNQASKAKQAEAKNYIGTMNRAQQAYFLENGKFASTISELQLGIKSETTNYSYSVNVINPKRSVRLTAKAKNSGIKSYTGAVFVQNAKESFTIAGVCETNAPSQTPPSMPQFVKGIIRCPAGSQSLAR
;
A
#
# COMPACT_ATOMS: atom_id res chain seq x y z
N MET A 1 -6.63 20.94 -23.12
CA MET A 1 -7.20 21.62 -21.95
C MET A 1 -6.89 20.77 -20.73
N SER A 2 -6.42 21.41 -19.66
CA SER A 2 -6.02 20.74 -18.43
C SER A 2 -7.07 20.94 -17.35
N LEU A 3 -7.29 19.92 -16.54
CA LEU A 3 -8.26 19.95 -15.45
C LEU A 3 -7.56 19.99 -14.09
N CYS A 4 -7.98 20.89 -13.23
CA CYS A 4 -7.56 20.92 -11.84
C CYS A 4 -8.22 19.76 -11.07
N ILE A 5 -7.42 18.97 -10.37
CA ILE A 5 -7.91 17.82 -9.59
C ILE A 5 -8.42 18.22 -8.19
N ASN A 6 -8.15 19.46 -7.75
CA ASN A 6 -8.57 19.94 -6.44
C ASN A 6 -10.11 20.02 -6.36
N PRO A 7 -10.76 19.24 -5.47
CA PRO A 7 -12.22 19.19 -5.39
C PRO A 7 -12.86 20.50 -4.89
N LYS A 8 -12.08 21.41 -4.28
CA LYS A 8 -12.55 22.71 -3.81
C LYS A 8 -12.37 23.83 -4.84
N CYS A 9 -11.91 23.50 -6.05
CA CYS A 9 -11.67 24.48 -7.10
C CYS A 9 -13.00 24.91 -7.75
N PRO A 10 -13.37 26.20 -7.72
CA PRO A 10 -14.65 26.65 -8.28
C PRO A 10 -14.67 26.64 -9.82
N ASN A 11 -13.51 26.79 -10.47
CA ASN A 11 -13.34 26.59 -11.90
C ASN A 11 -12.08 25.76 -12.17
N ALA A 12 -12.27 24.51 -12.59
CA ALA A 12 -11.20 23.54 -12.76
C ALA A 12 -10.50 23.62 -14.12
N GLN A 13 -11.01 24.39 -15.08
CA GLN A 13 -10.54 24.33 -16.45
C GLN A 13 -9.40 25.31 -16.70
N ASN A 14 -8.33 24.81 -17.31
CA ASN A 14 -7.08 25.54 -17.47
C ASN A 14 -6.47 25.31 -18.86
N PRO A 15 -5.68 26.27 -19.38
CA PRO A 15 -4.77 26.04 -20.51
C PRO A 15 -3.75 24.92 -20.25
N ASP A 16 -3.22 24.30 -21.31
CA ASP A 16 -2.27 23.18 -21.17
C ASP A 16 -0.84 23.61 -20.81
N ASN A 17 -0.51 24.88 -21.02
CA ASN A 17 0.84 25.43 -20.88
C ASN A 17 1.16 25.99 -19.48
N ILE A 18 0.24 25.88 -18.51
CA ILE A 18 0.44 26.41 -17.15
C ILE A 18 0.62 25.29 -16.13
N LEU A 19 1.49 25.51 -15.14
CA LEU A 19 1.83 24.52 -14.10
C LEU A 19 0.93 24.58 -12.87
N PHE A 20 0.30 25.73 -12.63
CA PHE A 20 -0.58 25.97 -11.49
C PHE A 20 -1.96 26.40 -11.97
N CYS A 21 -3.01 25.97 -11.29
CA CYS A 21 -4.38 26.33 -11.57
C CYS A 21 -4.58 27.84 -11.38
N GLN A 22 -5.13 28.53 -12.38
CA GLN A 22 -5.38 29.98 -12.30
C GLN A 22 -6.38 30.35 -11.22
N THR A 23 -7.29 29.43 -10.88
CA THR A 23 -8.40 29.68 -9.96
C THR A 23 -8.03 29.41 -8.50
N CYS A 24 -7.30 28.33 -8.21
CA CYS A 24 -7.05 27.88 -6.83
C CYS A 24 -5.57 27.68 -6.50
N GLY A 25 -4.65 27.96 -7.43
CA GLY A 25 -3.21 27.83 -7.24
C GLY A 25 -2.68 26.40 -7.09
N SER A 26 -3.54 25.37 -7.19
CA SER A 26 -3.10 23.97 -7.08
C SER A 26 -2.26 23.56 -8.28
N GLU A 27 -1.24 22.72 -8.04
CA GLU A 27 -0.40 22.19 -9.10
C GLU A 27 -1.22 21.32 -10.08
N LEU A 28 -1.04 21.56 -11.38
CA LEU A 28 -1.73 20.84 -12.46
C LEU A 28 -0.93 19.63 -12.97
N LEU A 29 0.33 19.51 -12.56
CA LEU A 29 1.24 18.46 -12.95
C LEU A 29 1.52 17.54 -11.76
N LEU A 30 0.91 16.36 -11.77
CA LEU A 30 1.02 15.39 -10.68
C LEU A 30 2.37 14.70 -10.76
N GLU A 31 3.13 14.71 -9.66
CA GLU A 31 4.48 14.12 -9.58
C GLU A 31 5.41 14.65 -10.68
N GLY A 32 5.20 15.89 -11.14
CA GLY A 32 5.96 16.49 -12.23
C GLY A 32 5.81 15.77 -13.59
N ARG A 33 4.80 14.91 -13.77
CA ARG A 33 4.69 14.05 -14.97
C ARG A 33 3.30 13.96 -15.58
N TYR A 34 2.26 13.82 -14.77
CA TYR A 34 0.92 13.51 -15.27
C TYR A 34 0.03 14.74 -15.24
N ARG A 35 -0.61 15.03 -16.38
CA ARG A 35 -1.52 16.18 -16.52
C ARG A 35 -2.93 15.68 -16.78
N VAL A 36 -3.89 16.12 -15.97
CA VAL A 36 -5.28 15.67 -16.08
C VAL A 36 -5.95 16.33 -17.28
N ALA A 37 -6.54 15.54 -18.17
CA ALA A 37 -7.22 16.01 -19.38
C ALA A 37 -8.74 16.09 -19.18
N SER A 38 -9.36 15.01 -18.70
CA SER A 38 -10.81 14.93 -18.54
C SER A 38 -11.23 13.93 -17.47
N ILE A 39 -12.48 14.02 -17.03
CA ILE A 39 -13.11 13.02 -16.15
C ILE A 39 -13.67 11.91 -17.04
N LEU A 40 -13.32 10.66 -16.73
CA LEU A 40 -13.86 9.47 -17.41
C LEU A 40 -15.05 8.87 -16.66
N GLY A 41 -15.13 9.07 -15.35
CA GLY A 41 -16.26 8.60 -14.55
C GLY A 41 -16.16 8.99 -13.08
N SER A 42 -17.30 9.02 -12.40
CA SER A 42 -17.41 9.32 -10.97
C SER A 42 -18.44 8.41 -10.30
N GLY A 43 -18.14 7.90 -9.11
CA GLY A 43 -19.07 7.09 -8.32
C GLY A 43 -18.57 6.81 -6.91
N GLY A 44 -19.21 5.88 -6.19
CA GLY A 44 -18.86 5.52 -4.80
C GLY A 44 -17.43 4.99 -4.61
N PHE A 45 -16.75 4.60 -5.69
CA PHE A 45 -15.35 4.18 -5.71
C PHE A 45 -14.38 5.30 -6.10
N GLY A 46 -14.84 6.55 -6.12
CA GLY A 46 -14.03 7.72 -6.43
C GLY A 46 -14.19 8.27 -7.84
N LYS A 47 -13.26 9.14 -8.22
CA LYS A 47 -13.23 9.80 -9.54
C LYS A 47 -12.13 9.21 -10.41
N THR A 48 -12.48 8.89 -11.64
CA THR A 48 -11.56 8.37 -12.66
C THR A 48 -11.31 9.46 -13.70
N PHE A 49 -10.05 9.69 -14.03
CA PHE A 49 -9.60 10.74 -14.94
C PHE A 49 -8.76 10.14 -16.07
N ALA A 50 -8.84 10.76 -17.24
CA ALA A 50 -7.84 10.60 -18.29
C ALA A 50 -6.68 11.56 -17.98
N VAL A 51 -5.45 11.05 -18.00
CA VAL A 51 -4.23 11.83 -17.78
C VAL A 51 -3.28 11.66 -18.95
N SER A 52 -2.65 12.73 -19.39
CA SER A 52 -1.54 12.71 -20.33
C SER A 52 -0.23 12.52 -19.58
N ASP A 53 0.60 11.60 -20.06
CA ASP A 53 1.95 11.38 -19.56
C ASP A 53 2.96 12.21 -20.36
N ALA A 54 3.56 13.23 -19.73
CA ALA A 54 4.51 14.12 -20.39
C ALA A 54 5.80 13.42 -20.87
N ARG A 55 6.13 12.22 -20.37
CA ARG A 55 7.33 11.49 -20.78
C ARG A 55 7.10 10.59 -21.99
N SER A 56 5.92 9.97 -22.08
CA SER A 56 5.62 9.00 -23.13
C SER A 56 4.61 9.50 -24.17
N ASN A 57 4.05 10.69 -23.99
CA ASN A 57 3.01 11.28 -24.83
C ASN A 57 1.80 10.34 -25.03
N THR A 58 1.45 9.57 -23.99
CA THR A 58 0.34 8.61 -24.02
C THR A 58 -0.72 8.98 -22.99
N THR A 59 -1.97 8.66 -23.31
CA THR A 59 -3.09 8.80 -22.38
C THR A 59 -3.13 7.60 -21.44
N LYS A 60 -3.25 7.86 -20.13
CA LYS A 60 -3.40 6.87 -19.07
C LYS A 60 -4.65 7.18 -18.24
N VAL A 61 -5.03 6.24 -17.39
CA VAL A 61 -6.18 6.39 -16.49
C VAL A 61 -5.68 6.57 -15.05
N LEU A 62 -6.15 7.61 -14.38
CA LEU A 62 -5.88 7.90 -12.97
C LEU A 62 -7.18 7.76 -12.16
N LYS A 63 -7.20 6.93 -11.12
CA LYS A 63 -8.36 6.78 -10.23
C LYS A 63 -8.05 7.33 -8.84
N VAL A 64 -8.80 8.34 -8.41
CA VAL A 64 -8.71 8.97 -7.09
C VAL A 64 -9.81 8.41 -6.20
N LEU A 65 -9.42 7.74 -5.12
CA LEU A 65 -10.35 7.17 -4.15
C LEU A 65 -10.81 8.24 -3.15
N PRO A 66 -12.09 8.21 -2.70
CA PRO A 66 -12.56 9.14 -1.69
C PRO A 66 -11.84 8.87 -0.36
N PRO A 67 -11.62 9.90 0.48
CA PRO A 67 -11.12 9.69 1.82
C PRO A 67 -12.11 8.80 2.59
N VAL A 68 -11.62 7.74 3.21
CA VAL A 68 -12.41 6.88 4.09
C VAL A 68 -12.85 7.75 5.26
N SER A 69 -14.16 7.98 5.41
CA SER A 69 -14.72 8.79 6.50
C SER A 69 -14.60 8.04 7.83
N SER A 70 -13.40 8.07 8.43
CA SER A 70 -13.17 7.64 9.81
C SER A 70 -13.44 8.83 10.74
N THR A 71 -14.72 9.06 11.06
CA THR A 71 -15.05 9.92 12.20
C THR A 71 -14.81 9.09 13.46
N ILE A 72 -13.61 9.21 14.02
CA ILE A 72 -13.21 9.19 15.44
C ILE A 72 -11.70 9.43 15.41
N ALA A 73 -11.28 10.63 15.77
CA ALA A 73 -9.92 10.93 16.23
C ALA A 73 -10.02 11.30 17.70
N PRO A 74 -9.06 10.85 18.53
CA PRO A 74 -8.34 11.86 19.27
C PRO A 74 -6.83 11.72 19.09
N ASN A 75 -6.24 12.89 18.81
CA ASN A 75 -4.95 13.40 19.26
C ASN A 75 -3.75 12.44 19.28
N PHE A 76 -2.94 12.54 18.23
CA PHE A 76 -1.49 12.46 18.37
C PHE A 76 -0.88 13.79 17.93
N GLY A 77 -0.19 14.44 18.87
CA GLY A 77 0.57 15.65 18.62
C GLY A 77 1.68 15.38 17.60
N ALA A 78 1.61 16.09 16.48
CA ALA A 78 2.66 16.10 15.47
C ALA A 78 3.53 17.34 15.68
N SER A 79 4.77 17.12 16.10
CA SER A 79 5.86 18.05 15.79
C SER A 79 6.29 17.84 14.33
N PRO A 80 6.67 18.89 13.59
CA PRO A 80 6.87 18.81 12.15
C PRO A 80 8.18 18.12 11.78
N LEU A 81 8.10 17.25 10.77
CA LEU A 81 9.23 16.68 10.05
C LEU A 81 9.89 17.76 9.18
N VAL A 82 11.16 18.03 9.45
CA VAL A 82 12.09 18.64 8.50
C VAL A 82 12.39 17.61 7.41
N ALA A 83 12.12 17.96 6.16
CA ALA A 83 12.56 17.23 4.99
C ALA A 83 14.02 17.58 4.69
N GLN A 84 14.87 16.58 4.48
CA GLN A 84 16.10 16.74 3.70
C GLN A 84 16.26 15.57 2.73
N GLY A 85 16.47 15.92 1.47
CA GLY A 85 16.62 15.02 0.35
C GLY A 85 17.91 14.19 0.42
N SER A 86 17.84 12.97 -0.11
CA SER A 86 18.99 12.11 -0.33
C SER A 86 19.52 12.34 -1.73
N SER A 87 20.70 12.97 -1.82
CA SER A 87 21.58 12.85 -2.98
C SER A 87 22.61 11.76 -2.70
N SER A 88 22.62 10.72 -3.53
CA SER A 88 23.77 9.83 -3.68
C SER A 88 24.97 10.62 -4.22
N PRO A 89 26.21 10.29 -3.83
CA PRO A 89 27.09 9.81 -4.88
C PRO A 89 28.04 8.71 -4.43
N GLY A 90 28.15 7.66 -5.25
CA GLY A 90 29.35 6.86 -5.32
C GLY A 90 30.45 7.62 -6.06
N LYS A 91 31.61 7.80 -5.41
CA LYS A 91 32.91 7.77 -6.09
C LYS A 91 34.01 7.54 -5.05
N LYS A 92 34.78 6.47 -5.27
CA LYS A 92 36.01 6.18 -4.53
C LYS A 92 37.09 7.14 -5.02
N THR A 93 37.59 7.99 -4.15
CA THR A 93 38.84 8.73 -4.38
C THR A 93 39.73 8.54 -3.15
N ASN A 94 40.81 7.78 -3.34
CA ASN A 94 41.89 7.65 -2.36
C ASN A 94 42.61 9.00 -2.29
N VAL A 95 42.37 9.76 -1.22
CA VAL A 95 43.22 10.89 -0.84
C VAL A 95 43.97 10.44 0.41
N ALA A 96 45.26 10.16 0.24
CA ALA A 96 46.18 9.90 1.33
C ALA A 96 46.33 11.19 2.14
N LEU A 97 45.68 11.23 3.30
CA LEU A 97 45.83 12.30 4.28
C LEU A 97 47.06 11.98 5.13
N ILE A 98 48.16 12.72 4.93
CA ILE A 98 49.34 12.68 5.79
C ILE A 98 48.90 13.15 7.18
N ILE A 99 48.90 12.22 8.13
CA ILE A 99 48.49 12.45 9.52
C ILE A 99 49.60 13.25 10.20
N GLY A 100 49.41 14.58 10.28
CA GLY A 100 50.08 15.40 11.27
C GLY A 100 49.68 14.90 12.66
N LEU A 101 50.66 14.36 13.38
CA LEU A 101 50.54 13.79 14.71
C LEU A 101 50.34 14.91 15.75
N GLY A 102 49.13 15.45 15.84
CA GLY A 102 48.81 16.46 16.84
C GLY A 102 47.36 16.93 16.69
N CYS A 103 46.60 16.86 17.79
CA CYS A 103 45.23 17.39 17.91
C CYS A 103 44.04 16.50 17.45
N PHE A 104 44.12 15.16 17.60
CA PHE A 104 42.99 14.24 17.33
C PHE A 104 42.29 13.70 18.60
N LEU A 105 42.09 14.53 19.63
CA LEU A 105 41.58 14.05 20.93
C LEU A 105 40.33 14.76 21.52
N PRO A 106 39.44 15.42 20.72
CA PRO A 106 38.05 15.45 21.16
C PRO A 106 36.97 15.27 20.07
N LEU A 107 37.30 14.90 18.83
CA LEU A 107 36.29 14.72 17.77
C LEU A 107 35.86 13.26 17.53
N VAL A 108 36.60 12.28 18.06
CA VAL A 108 36.28 10.84 17.90
C VAL A 108 35.19 10.38 18.87
N GLY A 109 34.92 11.14 19.95
CA GLY A 109 33.88 10.82 20.93
C GLY A 109 32.44 11.09 20.46
N LEU A 110 32.22 12.02 19.53
CA LEU A 110 30.88 12.42 19.07
C LEU A 110 30.32 11.54 17.93
N PHE A 111 31.17 10.80 17.23
CA PHE A 111 30.74 9.95 16.10
C PHE A 111 30.19 8.59 16.54
N GLN A 112 30.62 8.07 17.70
CA GLN A 112 30.18 6.76 18.19
C GLN A 112 28.75 6.73 18.75
N LEU A 113 28.16 7.90 19.05
CA LEU A 113 26.80 7.97 19.60
C LEU A 113 25.70 8.11 18.53
N ARG A 114 26.03 8.57 17.32
CA ARG A 114 25.03 8.84 16.26
C ARG A 114 24.56 7.59 15.50
N ALA A 115 25.34 6.50 15.50
CA ALA A 115 24.98 5.28 14.78
C ALA A 115 23.81 4.51 15.45
N ALA A 116 23.75 4.51 16.79
CA ALA A 116 22.78 3.70 17.53
C ALA A 116 21.32 4.15 17.33
N ILE A 117 21.08 5.44 17.06
CA ILE A 117 19.72 6.00 16.94
C ILE A 117 19.08 5.61 15.59
N ALA A 118 19.89 5.36 14.54
CA ALA A 118 19.39 5.06 13.20
C ALA A 118 19.04 3.58 12.97
N LEU A 119 19.68 2.64 13.68
CA LEU A 119 19.46 1.20 13.46
C LEU A 119 18.02 0.73 13.73
N PRO A 120 17.36 1.09 14.85
CA PRO A 120 16.00 0.62 15.12
C PRO A 120 14.99 1.12 14.08
N SER A 121 15.16 2.37 13.61
CA SER A 121 14.27 2.97 12.62
C SER A 121 14.45 2.36 11.24
N LEU A 122 15.68 2.05 10.82
CA LEU A 122 15.97 1.40 9.55
C LEU A 122 15.44 -0.05 9.50
N LEU A 123 15.63 -0.83 10.58
CA LEU A 123 15.10 -2.19 10.66
C LEU A 123 13.57 -2.20 10.62
N ASN A 124 12.93 -1.26 11.30
CA ASN A 124 11.47 -1.12 11.27
C ASN A 124 10.97 -0.73 9.86
N GLN A 125 11.68 0.16 9.15
CA GLN A 125 11.36 0.52 7.77
C GLN A 125 11.54 -0.66 6.81
N ALA A 126 12.62 -1.44 6.95
CA ALA A 126 12.85 -2.63 6.15
C ALA A 126 11.75 -3.68 6.33
N SER A 127 11.31 -3.91 7.57
CA SER A 127 10.19 -4.82 7.87
C SER A 127 8.86 -4.32 7.28
N LYS A 128 8.60 -3.01 7.31
CA LYS A 128 7.40 -2.43 6.67
C LYS A 128 7.43 -2.60 5.14
N ALA A 129 8.57 -2.40 4.51
CA ALA A 129 8.74 -2.60 3.07
C ALA A 129 8.45 -4.07 2.67
N LYS A 130 8.99 -5.03 3.43
CA LYS A 130 8.71 -6.47 3.23
C LYS A 130 7.21 -6.79 3.38
N GLN A 131 6.55 -6.20 4.37
CA GLN A 131 5.12 -6.41 4.64
C GLN A 131 4.19 -5.83 3.55
N ALA A 132 4.65 -4.84 2.79
CA ALA A 132 3.86 -4.24 1.71
C ALA A 132 3.53 -5.25 0.59
N GLU A 133 4.45 -6.19 0.32
CA GLU A 133 4.23 -7.30 -0.62
C GLU A 133 3.02 -8.13 -0.22
N ALA A 134 3.01 -8.68 1.00
CA ALA A 134 1.93 -9.54 1.48
C ALA A 134 0.59 -8.82 1.56
N LYS A 135 0.57 -7.55 1.99
CA LYS A 135 -0.64 -6.72 2.02
C LYS A 135 -1.22 -6.56 0.62
N ASN A 136 -0.37 -6.33 -0.39
CA ASN A 136 -0.81 -6.18 -1.76
C ASN A 136 -1.32 -7.52 -2.34
N TYR A 137 -0.57 -8.61 -2.14
CA TYR A 137 -0.91 -9.92 -2.69
C TYR A 137 -2.20 -10.48 -2.09
N ILE A 138 -2.37 -10.43 -0.77
CA ILE A 138 -3.61 -10.87 -0.12
C ILE A 138 -4.81 -10.03 -0.57
N GLY A 139 -4.66 -8.71 -0.67
CA GLY A 139 -5.72 -7.85 -1.19
C GLY A 139 -6.08 -8.19 -2.64
N THR A 140 -5.10 -8.49 -3.49
CA THR A 140 -5.32 -8.86 -4.89
C THR A 140 -5.94 -10.26 -5.02
N MET A 141 -5.49 -11.24 -4.25
CA MET A 141 -6.10 -12.57 -4.20
C MET A 141 -7.55 -12.52 -3.71
N ASN A 142 -7.87 -11.69 -2.71
CA ASN A 142 -9.26 -11.48 -2.28
C ASN A 142 -10.13 -10.98 -3.44
N ARG A 143 -9.71 -9.92 -4.14
CA ARG A 143 -10.46 -9.37 -5.29
C ARG A 143 -10.61 -10.40 -6.41
N ALA A 144 -9.56 -11.17 -6.68
CA ALA A 144 -9.59 -12.23 -7.68
C ALA A 144 -10.54 -13.37 -7.30
N GLN A 145 -10.58 -13.76 -6.03
CA GLN A 145 -11.54 -14.77 -5.54
C GLN A 145 -12.98 -14.28 -5.66
N GLN A 146 -13.25 -12.99 -5.43
CA GLN A 146 -14.59 -12.42 -5.65
C GLN A 146 -14.98 -12.49 -7.14
N ALA A 147 -14.08 -12.12 -8.04
CA ALA A 147 -14.31 -12.21 -9.49
C ALA A 147 -14.49 -13.67 -9.96
N TYR A 148 -13.58 -14.55 -9.56
CA TYR A 148 -13.64 -15.97 -9.91
C TYR A 148 -14.94 -16.63 -9.41
N PHE A 149 -15.41 -16.27 -8.22
CA PHE A 149 -16.70 -16.76 -7.72
C PHE A 149 -17.87 -16.25 -8.54
N LEU A 150 -17.85 -14.98 -8.97
CA LEU A 150 -18.89 -14.40 -9.83
C LEU A 150 -18.95 -15.09 -11.19
N GLU A 151 -17.79 -15.47 -11.75
CA GLU A 151 -17.68 -16.13 -13.05
C GLU A 151 -18.00 -17.63 -12.99
N ASN A 152 -17.59 -18.33 -11.93
CA ASN A 152 -17.60 -19.79 -11.88
C ASN A 152 -18.58 -20.38 -10.84
N GLY A 153 -19.20 -19.55 -9.99
CA GLY A 153 -20.10 -19.99 -8.92
C GLY A 153 -19.42 -20.80 -7.80
N LYS A 154 -18.09 -20.83 -7.76
CA LYS A 154 -17.25 -21.50 -6.75
C LYS A 154 -15.96 -20.72 -6.54
N PHE A 155 -15.31 -20.90 -5.39
CA PHE A 155 -14.00 -20.32 -5.13
C PHE A 155 -12.88 -21.13 -5.80
N ALA A 156 -11.82 -20.45 -6.22
CA ALA A 156 -10.62 -21.09 -6.75
C ALA A 156 -9.91 -21.84 -5.62
N SER A 157 -9.40 -23.04 -5.92
CA SER A 157 -8.74 -23.90 -4.92
C SER A 157 -7.23 -23.66 -4.82
N THR A 158 -6.64 -23.07 -5.86
CA THR A 158 -5.21 -22.79 -5.98
C THR A 158 -4.95 -21.34 -6.40
N ILE A 159 -3.72 -20.86 -6.20
CA ILE A 159 -3.32 -19.51 -6.63
C ILE A 159 -3.21 -19.44 -8.17
N SER A 160 -2.80 -20.54 -8.81
CA SER A 160 -2.64 -20.60 -10.26
C SER A 160 -3.96 -20.42 -11.02
N GLU A 161 -5.06 -20.95 -10.49
CA GLU A 161 -6.41 -20.74 -11.04
C GLU A 161 -6.81 -19.26 -11.09
N LEU A 162 -6.28 -18.43 -10.19
CA LEU A 162 -6.56 -16.99 -10.15
C LEU A 162 -5.79 -16.21 -11.23
N GLN A 163 -4.81 -16.82 -11.91
CA GLN A 163 -4.03 -16.21 -13.01
C GLN A 163 -3.37 -14.86 -12.66
N LEU A 164 -2.96 -14.68 -11.40
CA LEU A 164 -2.42 -13.41 -10.90
C LEU A 164 -0.90 -13.22 -11.09
N GLY A 165 -0.18 -14.26 -11.55
CA GLY A 165 1.28 -14.25 -11.59
C GLY A 165 1.96 -14.21 -10.22
N ILE A 166 1.21 -14.47 -9.14
CA ILE A 166 1.73 -14.53 -7.77
C ILE A 166 2.37 -15.89 -7.54
N LYS A 167 3.63 -15.89 -7.11
CA LYS A 167 4.32 -17.10 -6.67
C LYS A 167 3.80 -17.50 -5.28
N SER A 168 3.46 -18.78 -5.08
CA SER A 168 3.06 -19.32 -3.78
C SER A 168 4.18 -19.19 -2.74
N GLU A 169 5.43 -19.26 -3.17
CA GLU A 169 6.60 -19.12 -2.30
C GLU A 169 7.46 -17.93 -2.73
N THR A 170 7.66 -17.00 -1.80
CA THR A 170 8.55 -15.84 -1.98
C THR A 170 9.64 -15.84 -0.92
N THR A 171 10.54 -14.86 -0.97
CA THR A 171 11.61 -14.72 0.04
C THR A 171 11.05 -14.49 1.45
N ASN A 172 9.94 -13.76 1.59
CA ASN A 172 9.42 -13.36 2.91
C ASN A 172 8.16 -14.12 3.33
N TYR A 173 7.38 -14.64 2.38
CA TYR A 173 6.05 -15.20 2.62
C TYR A 173 5.83 -16.51 1.89
N SER A 174 5.04 -17.38 2.51
CA SER A 174 4.36 -18.52 1.88
C SER A 174 2.88 -18.20 1.78
N TYR A 175 2.32 -18.32 0.59
CA TYR A 175 0.93 -18.00 0.27
C TYR A 175 0.15 -19.28 -0.01
N SER A 176 -1.06 -19.34 0.53
CA SER A 176 -1.94 -20.50 0.31
C SER A 176 -3.40 -20.10 0.19
N VAL A 177 -4.14 -20.94 -0.54
CA VAL A 177 -5.59 -20.87 -0.69
C VAL A 177 -6.16 -22.09 0.01
N ASN A 178 -7.19 -21.88 0.82
CA ASN A 178 -7.86 -22.95 1.54
C ASN A 178 -9.36 -22.69 1.51
N VAL A 179 -10.07 -23.43 0.67
CA VAL A 179 -11.52 -23.35 0.54
C VAL A 179 -12.15 -23.99 1.78
N ILE A 180 -12.85 -23.20 2.57
CA ILE A 180 -13.54 -23.68 3.78
C ILE A 180 -14.91 -24.25 3.41
N ASN A 181 -15.63 -23.53 2.54
CA ASN A 181 -16.87 -23.99 1.95
C ASN A 181 -16.96 -23.45 0.51
N PRO A 182 -17.00 -24.32 -0.53
CA PRO A 182 -16.94 -23.91 -1.92
C PRO A 182 -17.99 -22.88 -2.36
N LYS A 183 -19.15 -22.85 -1.68
CA LYS A 183 -20.27 -21.94 -1.98
C LYS A 183 -20.45 -20.82 -0.95
N ARG A 184 -19.65 -20.78 0.12
CA ARG A 184 -19.84 -19.80 1.21
C ARG A 184 -18.59 -19.03 1.57
N SER A 185 -17.42 -19.67 1.60
CA SER A 185 -16.20 -18.98 2.03
C SER A 185 -14.89 -19.65 1.62
N VAL A 186 -13.89 -18.80 1.42
CA VAL A 186 -12.49 -19.18 1.18
C VAL A 186 -11.56 -18.38 2.07
N ARG A 187 -10.50 -19.05 2.55
CA ARG A 187 -9.42 -18.45 3.32
C ARG A 187 -8.17 -18.36 2.45
N LEU A 188 -7.50 -17.21 2.50
CA LEU A 188 -6.23 -16.94 1.86
C LEU A 188 -5.23 -16.61 2.97
N THR A 189 -4.01 -17.15 2.93
CA THR A 189 -3.00 -16.81 3.94
C THR A 189 -1.72 -16.29 3.31
N ALA A 190 -1.06 -15.37 4.00
CA ALA A 190 0.33 -15.01 3.77
C ALA A 190 1.08 -15.24 5.07
N LYS A 191 1.72 -16.40 5.17
CA LYS A 191 2.50 -16.84 6.31
C LYS A 191 3.90 -16.24 6.22
N ALA A 192 4.30 -15.43 7.20
CA ALA A 192 5.66 -14.93 7.29
C ALA A 192 6.65 -16.09 7.47
N LYS A 193 7.74 -16.06 6.70
CA LYS A 193 8.88 -16.98 6.85
C LYS A 193 9.94 -16.44 7.80
N ASN A 194 10.09 -15.11 7.80
CA ASN A 194 11.12 -14.42 8.57
C ASN A 194 10.54 -13.92 9.89
N SER A 195 11.34 -13.95 10.96
CA SER A 195 11.00 -13.24 12.20
C SER A 195 11.00 -11.73 11.97
N GLY A 196 10.20 -10.98 12.74
CA GLY A 196 10.15 -9.52 12.64
C GLY A 196 9.17 -8.94 11.59
N ILE A 197 8.41 -9.78 10.89
CA ILE A 197 7.29 -9.34 10.03
C ILE A 197 5.98 -10.04 10.41
N LYS A 198 4.86 -9.39 10.12
CA LYS A 198 3.50 -9.88 10.43
C LYS A 198 3.04 -10.93 9.41
N SER A 199 2.11 -11.79 9.83
CA SER A 199 1.36 -12.68 8.94
C SER A 199 -0.04 -12.16 8.68
N TYR A 200 -0.65 -12.60 7.59
CA TYR A 200 -1.94 -12.11 7.11
C TYR A 200 -2.89 -13.23 6.76
N THR A 201 -4.19 -12.97 6.90
CA THR A 201 -5.26 -13.83 6.42
C THR A 201 -6.30 -13.00 5.71
N GLY A 202 -6.49 -13.28 4.43
CA GLY A 202 -7.63 -12.82 3.65
C GLY A 202 -8.78 -13.81 3.77
N ALA A 203 -10.00 -13.30 3.74
CA ALA A 203 -11.18 -14.13 3.64
C ALA A 203 -12.20 -13.49 2.71
N VAL A 204 -12.89 -14.33 1.94
CA VAL A 204 -14.02 -13.94 1.11
C VAL A 204 -15.23 -14.77 1.53
N PHE A 205 -16.36 -14.09 1.70
CA PHE A 205 -17.64 -14.69 2.09
C PHE A 205 -18.70 -14.35 1.06
N VAL A 206 -19.61 -15.29 0.82
CA VAL A 206 -20.85 -15.04 0.07
C VAL A 206 -21.88 -14.44 1.03
N GLN A 207 -22.35 -13.23 0.72
CA GLN A 207 -23.35 -12.53 1.52
C GLN A 207 -24.78 -12.84 1.05
N ASN A 208 -25.00 -12.89 -0.26
CA ASN A 208 -26.28 -13.30 -0.84
C ASN A 208 -26.03 -14.38 -1.90
N ALA A 209 -26.48 -15.60 -1.61
CA ALA A 209 -26.30 -16.74 -2.50
C ALA A 209 -27.12 -16.63 -3.81
N LYS A 210 -28.17 -15.82 -3.84
CA LYS A 210 -29.00 -15.62 -5.04
C LYS A 210 -28.40 -14.60 -6.02
N GLU A 211 -27.62 -13.65 -5.51
CA GLU A 211 -27.06 -12.54 -6.29
C GLU A 211 -25.54 -12.68 -6.48
N SER A 212 -24.95 -13.81 -6.05
CA SER A 212 -23.50 -14.05 -6.03
C SER A 212 -22.69 -12.91 -5.37
N PHE A 213 -23.32 -12.16 -4.47
CA PHE A 213 -22.68 -11.03 -3.83
C PHE A 213 -21.67 -11.52 -2.81
N THR A 214 -20.43 -11.06 -2.93
CA THR A 214 -19.33 -11.46 -2.04
C THR A 214 -18.75 -10.25 -1.32
N ILE A 215 -18.26 -10.49 -0.11
CA ILE A 215 -17.52 -9.51 0.68
C ILE A 215 -16.17 -10.09 1.07
N ALA A 216 -15.13 -9.27 1.02
CA ALA A 216 -13.77 -9.66 1.33
C ALA A 216 -13.19 -8.81 2.45
N GLY A 217 -12.31 -9.41 3.25
CA GLY A 217 -11.64 -8.76 4.36
C GLY A 217 -10.25 -9.32 4.57
N VAL A 218 -9.39 -8.56 5.24
CA VAL A 218 -8.02 -8.95 5.54
C VAL A 218 -7.74 -8.70 7.01
N CYS A 219 -7.16 -9.69 7.67
CA CYS A 219 -6.69 -9.59 9.04
C CYS A 219 -5.16 -9.71 9.06
N GLU A 220 -4.51 -8.86 9.84
CA GLU A 220 -3.07 -8.94 10.12
C GLU A 220 -2.83 -9.27 11.60
N THR A 221 -1.76 -10.00 11.90
CA THR A 221 -1.35 -10.22 13.29
C THR A 221 -0.98 -8.91 13.97
N ASN A 222 -1.28 -8.77 15.27
CA ASN A 222 -0.98 -7.53 16.01
C ASN A 222 0.54 -7.32 16.15
N ALA A 223 1.29 -8.40 16.32
CA ALA A 223 2.75 -8.43 16.37
C ALA A 223 3.34 -9.29 15.23
N PRO A 224 4.65 -9.17 14.92
CA PRO A 224 5.34 -10.12 14.05
C PRO A 224 5.08 -11.57 14.46
N SER A 225 4.74 -12.41 13.49
CA SER A 225 4.33 -13.80 13.74
C SER A 225 4.48 -14.60 12.47
N GLN A 226 4.94 -15.85 12.61
CA GLN A 226 4.98 -16.85 11.52
C GLN A 226 3.72 -17.71 11.47
N THR A 227 2.72 -17.41 12.30
CA THR A 227 1.42 -18.07 12.28
C THR A 227 0.38 -17.08 11.78
N PRO A 228 -0.27 -17.33 10.63
CA PRO A 228 -1.31 -16.45 10.13
C PRO A 228 -2.54 -16.49 11.06
N PRO A 229 -3.33 -15.40 11.10
CA PRO A 229 -4.59 -15.40 11.83
C PRO A 229 -5.49 -16.59 11.43
N SER A 230 -6.34 -17.04 12.36
CA SER A 230 -7.37 -18.02 12.02
C SER A 230 -8.43 -17.41 11.08
N MET A 231 -9.35 -18.24 10.59
CA MET A 231 -10.42 -17.78 9.70
C MET A 231 -11.24 -16.67 10.39
N PRO A 232 -11.39 -15.49 9.76
CA PRO A 232 -12.26 -14.43 10.26
C PRO A 232 -13.72 -14.91 10.36
N GLN A 233 -14.51 -14.24 11.21
CA GLN A 233 -15.95 -14.52 11.32
C GLN A 233 -16.74 -13.52 10.46
N PHE A 234 -17.80 -14.00 9.81
CA PHE A 234 -18.74 -13.15 9.10
C PHE A 234 -20.03 -13.02 9.92
N VAL A 235 -20.25 -11.84 10.52
CA VAL A 235 -21.37 -11.59 11.43
C VAL A 235 -22.08 -10.31 11.00
N LYS A 236 -23.37 -10.43 10.64
CA LYS A 236 -24.22 -9.29 10.26
C LYS A 236 -23.62 -8.38 9.17
N GLY A 237 -23.07 -8.98 8.11
CA GLY A 237 -22.48 -8.22 7.00
C GLY A 237 -21.07 -7.68 7.25
N ILE A 238 -20.47 -7.98 8.40
CA ILE A 238 -19.15 -7.47 8.79
C ILE A 238 -18.19 -8.63 9.01
N ILE A 239 -16.96 -8.48 8.51
CA ILE A 239 -15.87 -9.43 8.76
C ILE A 239 -15.14 -9.03 10.04
N ARG A 240 -15.11 -9.94 11.02
CA ARG A 240 -14.43 -9.76 12.31
C ARG A 240 -13.18 -10.62 12.38
N CYS A 241 -12.05 -9.97 12.61
CA CYS A 241 -10.77 -10.65 12.80
C CYS A 241 -10.72 -11.39 14.14
N PRO A 242 -10.05 -12.56 14.20
CA PRO A 242 -9.89 -13.31 15.44
C PRO A 242 -8.96 -12.59 16.43
N ALA A 243 -8.98 -13.02 17.69
CA ALA A 243 -8.09 -12.50 18.73
C ALA A 243 -6.60 -12.57 18.31
N GLY A 244 -5.82 -11.57 18.72
CA GLY A 244 -4.41 -11.44 18.32
C GLY A 244 -4.19 -10.90 16.90
N SER A 245 -5.28 -10.53 16.20
CA SER A 245 -5.23 -9.90 14.89
C SER A 245 -6.19 -8.72 14.78
N GLN A 246 -5.94 -7.86 13.79
CA GLN A 246 -6.73 -6.68 13.52
C GLN A 246 -7.06 -6.58 12.04
N SER A 247 -8.17 -5.91 11.74
CA SER A 247 -8.58 -5.68 10.36
C SER A 247 -7.63 -4.71 9.68
N LEU A 248 -7.13 -5.09 8.51
CA LEU A 248 -6.59 -4.16 7.54
C LEU A 248 -7.78 -3.50 6.85
N ALA A 249 -8.40 -2.55 7.55
CA ALA A 249 -9.33 -1.63 6.93
C ALA A 249 -8.60 -0.95 5.76
N ARG A 250 -9.19 -1.02 4.58
CA ARG A 250 -8.72 -0.32 3.39
C ARG A 250 -9.65 0.85 3.12
#